data_AF-A0A7V9MEQ5-F1
#
_entry.id   AF-A0A7V9MEQ5-F1
#
_cell.length_a   1.000
_cell.length_b   1.000
_cell.length_c   1.000
_cell.angle_alpha   90.00
_cell.angle_beta   90.00
_cell.angle_gamma   90.00
#
_symmetry.space_group_name_H-M   'P 1'
#
loop_
_entity.id
_entity.type
_entity.pdbx_description
1 polymer ?
#
loop_
_entity_poly.entity_id
_entity_poly.type
_entity_poly.pdbx_seq_one_letter_code
_entity_poly.pdbx_strand_id
1 'polypeptide(L)'
;VVVLSALVALAVAGPLRARAGVGVALDQRRDELEAAKEAKYREIRDAELDFRIGKVSPGDHRATDRELRAQAVAILERLDALEGSRRPPATLDRP
;
A
#
# COMPACT_ATOMS: atom_id res chain seq x y z
N VAL A 1 46.05 2.94 -7.36
CA VAL A 1 44.93 3.64 -6.67
C VAL A 1 43.63 3.55 -7.47
N VAL A 2 43.60 3.98 -8.74
CA VAL A 2 42.37 3.99 -9.58
C VAL A 2 41.66 2.64 -9.67
N VAL A 3 42.39 1.52 -9.86
CA VAL A 3 41.81 0.17 -9.95
C VAL A 3 41.15 -0.26 -8.62
N LEU A 4 41.78 0.07 -7.49
CA LEU A 4 41.23 -0.22 -6.16
C LEU A 4 39.97 0.61 -5.90
N SER A 5 39.98 1.90 -6.26
CA SER A 5 38.83 2.79 -6.13
C SER A 5 37.64 2.32 -6.99
N ALA A 6 37.90 1.82 -8.20
CA ALA A 6 36.85 1.28 -9.09
C ALA A 6 36.22 -0.01 -8.52
N LEU A 7 37.04 -0.90 -7.94
CA LEU A 7 36.55 -2.12 -7.28
C LEU A 7 35.68 -1.81 -6.05
N VAL A 8 36.10 -0.85 -5.22
CA VAL A 8 35.31 -0.38 -4.08
C VAL A 8 33.99 0.25 -4.54
N ALA A 9 34.03 1.08 -5.58
CA ALA A 9 32.83 1.68 -6.15
C ALA A 9 31.84 0.62 -6.65
N LEU A 10 32.32 -0.45 -7.31
CA LEU A 10 31.48 -1.57 -7.76
C LEU A 10 30.91 -2.38 -6.58
N ALA A 11 31.72 -2.65 -5.56
CA ALA A 11 31.31 -3.39 -4.38
C ALA A 11 30.22 -2.67 -3.56
N VAL A 12 30.23 -1.33 -3.57
CA VAL A 12 29.25 -0.49 -2.88
C VAL A 12 28.04 -0.14 -3.77
N ALA A 13 28.26 0.07 -5.07
CA ALA A 13 27.20 0.37 -6.02
C ALA A 13 26.26 -0.82 -6.25
N GLY A 14 26.73 -2.06 -6.17
CA GLY A 14 25.91 -3.27 -6.25
C GLY A 14 24.78 -3.32 -5.20
N PRO A 15 25.09 -3.32 -3.89
CA PRO A 15 24.08 -3.33 -2.83
C PRO A 15 23.25 -2.04 -2.80
N LEU A 16 23.82 -0.87 -3.17
CA LEU A 16 23.05 0.37 -3.30
C LEU A 16 22.04 0.31 -4.46
N ARG A 17 22.42 -0.22 -5.64
CA ARG A 17 21.49 -0.43 -6.76
C ARG A 17 20.44 -1.47 -6.44
N ALA A 18 20.82 -2.58 -5.79
CA ALA A 18 19.89 -3.62 -5.38
C ALA A 18 18.86 -3.06 -4.39
N ARG A 19 19.30 -2.27 -3.40
CA ARG A 19 18.41 -1.59 -2.45
C ARG A 19 17.54 -0.51 -3.12
N ALA A 20 18.09 0.25 -4.05
CA ALA A 20 17.33 1.24 -4.83
C ALA A 20 16.24 0.57 -5.68
N GLY A 21 16.53 -0.55 -6.33
CA GLY A 21 15.55 -1.33 -7.09
C GLY A 21 14.42 -1.89 -6.22
N VAL A 22 14.74 -2.38 -5.02
CA VAL A 22 13.73 -2.81 -4.04
C VAL A 22 12.85 -1.64 -3.58
N GLY A 23 13.45 -0.46 -3.33
CA GLY A 23 12.71 0.74 -2.97
C GLY A 23 11.69 1.15 -4.04
N VAL A 24 12.12 1.22 -5.31
CA VAL A 24 11.24 1.54 -6.44
C VAL A 24 10.11 0.53 -6.61
N ALA A 25 10.38 -0.77 -6.45
CA ALA A 25 9.36 -1.81 -6.55
C ALA A 25 8.33 -1.76 -5.40
N LEU A 26 8.76 -1.37 -4.20
CA LEU A 26 7.85 -1.17 -3.05
C LEU A 26 6.99 0.07 -3.25
N ASP A 27 7.56 1.16 -3.77
CA ASP A 27 6.82 2.39 -4.09
C ASP A 27 5.76 2.12 -5.16
N GLN A 28 6.09 1.40 -6.24
CA GLN A 28 5.11 1.00 -7.27
C GLN A 28 3.95 0.16 -6.71
N ARG A 29 4.24 -0.82 -5.85
CA ARG A 29 3.19 -1.64 -5.19
C ARG A 29 2.29 -0.81 -4.28
N ARG A 30 2.85 0.22 -3.63
CA ARG A 30 2.08 1.15 -2.81
C ARG A 30 1.16 2.00 -3.68
N ASP A 31 1.66 2.56 -4.77
CA ASP A 31 0.88 3.37 -5.70
C ASP A 31 -0.30 2.57 -6.29
N GLU A 32 -0.06 1.29 -6.63
CA GLU A 32 -1.12 0.37 -7.07
C GLU A 32 -2.20 0.15 -6.01
N LEU A 33 -1.80 -0.04 -4.75
CA LEU A 33 -2.74 -0.22 -3.63
C LEU A 33 -3.50 1.08 -3.29
N GLU A 34 -2.86 2.24 -3.42
CA GLU A 34 -3.51 3.55 -3.26
C GLU A 34 -4.55 3.80 -4.36
N ALA A 35 -4.24 3.47 -5.62
CA ALA A 35 -5.20 3.53 -6.71
C ALA A 35 -6.39 2.57 -6.48
N ALA A 36 -6.12 1.35 -5.99
CA ALA A 36 -7.18 0.39 -5.64
C ALA A 36 -8.07 0.90 -4.49
N LYS A 37 -7.49 1.55 -3.47
CA LYS A 37 -8.23 2.20 -2.38
C LYS A 37 -9.14 3.30 -2.93
N GLU A 38 -8.65 4.18 -3.79
CA GLU A 38 -9.47 5.25 -4.38
C GLU A 38 -10.60 4.71 -5.25
N ALA A 39 -10.34 3.65 -6.02
CA ALA A 39 -11.38 2.97 -6.80
C ALA A 39 -12.48 2.40 -5.88
N LYS A 40 -12.11 1.70 -4.82
CA LYS A 40 -13.08 1.15 -3.84
C LYS A 40 -13.85 2.23 -3.11
N TYR A 41 -13.21 3.36 -2.77
CA TYR A 41 -13.89 4.47 -2.12
C TYR A 41 -14.97 5.10 -3.01
N ARG A 42 -14.71 5.21 -4.33
CA ARG A 42 -15.72 5.67 -5.29
C ARG A 42 -16.89 4.71 -5.38
N GLU A 43 -16.63 3.42 -5.47
CA GLU A 43 -17.67 2.38 -5.54
C GLU A 43 -18.60 2.41 -4.30
N ILE A 44 -18.03 2.58 -3.10
CA ILE A 44 -18.81 2.75 -1.86
C ILE A 44 -19.68 3.99 -1.93
N ARG A 45 -19.11 5.13 -2.34
CA ARG A 45 -19.83 6.40 -2.48
C ARG A 45 -20.98 6.33 -3.46
N ASP A 46 -20.78 5.64 -4.58
CA ASP A 46 -21.80 5.46 -5.61
C ASP A 46 -22.92 4.54 -5.12
N ALA A 47 -22.60 3.43 -4.43
CA ALA A 47 -23.58 2.55 -3.82
C ALA A 47 -24.43 3.25 -2.74
N GLU A 48 -23.80 4.09 -1.91
CA GLU A 48 -24.49 4.94 -0.93
C GLU A 48 -25.38 6.00 -1.61
N LEU A 49 -24.95 6.55 -2.74
CA LEU A 49 -25.73 7.51 -3.52
C LEU A 49 -26.98 6.83 -4.11
N ASP A 50 -26.84 5.65 -4.71
CA ASP A 50 -27.95 4.89 -5.29
C ASP A 50 -28.97 4.46 -4.22
N PHE A 51 -28.52 4.12 -3.01
CA PHE A 51 -29.41 3.88 -1.89
C PHE A 51 -30.17 5.15 -1.45
N ARG A 52 -29.49 6.29 -1.32
CA ARG A 52 -30.14 7.57 -0.97
C ARG A 52 -31.16 8.04 -2.01
N ILE A 53 -30.94 7.73 -3.28
CA ILE A 53 -31.86 8.04 -4.38
C ILE A 53 -33.04 7.04 -4.42
N GLY A 54 -33.01 5.98 -3.59
CA GLY A 54 -34.08 4.99 -3.46
C GLY A 54 -34.05 3.89 -4.53
N LYS A 55 -32.94 3.75 -5.27
CA LYS A 55 -32.78 2.70 -6.29
C LYS A 55 -32.55 1.31 -5.71
N VAL A 56 -32.16 1.22 -4.43
CA VAL A 56 -31.75 -0.04 -3.78
C VAL A 56 -32.53 -0.26 -2.49
N SER A 57 -33.00 -1.48 -2.29
CA SER A 57 -33.68 -1.90 -1.06
C SER A 57 -32.74 -1.81 0.16
N PRO A 58 -33.23 -1.46 1.36
CA PRO A 58 -32.42 -1.42 2.58
C PRO A 58 -31.76 -2.75 2.94
N GLY A 59 -32.34 -3.89 2.52
CA GLY A 59 -31.77 -5.21 2.74
C GLY A 59 -30.51 -5.45 1.90
N ASP A 60 -30.59 -5.11 0.62
CA ASP A 60 -29.52 -5.31 -0.36
C ASP A 60 -28.37 -4.33 -0.11
N HIS A 61 -28.69 -3.07 0.24
CA HIS A 61 -27.66 -2.08 0.60
C HIS A 61 -26.80 -2.51 1.79
N ARG A 62 -27.40 -3.12 2.83
CA ARG A 62 -26.65 -3.57 4.02
C ARG A 62 -25.71 -4.74 3.73
N ALA A 63 -26.08 -5.63 2.82
CA ALA A 63 -25.21 -6.73 2.41
C ALA A 63 -24.01 -6.19 1.63
N THR A 64 -24.26 -5.33 0.64
CA THR A 64 -23.23 -4.69 -0.17
C THR A 64 -22.29 -3.79 0.64
N ASP A 65 -22.82 -2.97 1.57
CA ASP A 65 -22.00 -2.09 2.42
C ASP A 65 -21.01 -2.90 3.30
N ARG A 66 -21.46 -4.02 3.88
CA ARG A 66 -20.58 -4.89 4.68
C ARG A 66 -19.47 -5.50 3.85
N GLU A 67 -19.79 -5.98 2.65
CA GLU A 67 -18.81 -6.57 1.75
C GLU A 67 -17.78 -5.54 1.29
N LEU A 68 -18.22 -4.36 0.87
CA LEU A 68 -17.34 -3.28 0.42
C LEU A 68 -16.44 -2.78 1.56
N ARG A 69 -16.96 -2.67 2.79
CA ARG A 69 -16.14 -2.32 3.97
C ARG A 69 -15.10 -3.38 4.28
N ALA A 70 -15.43 -4.66 4.19
CA ALA A 70 -14.47 -5.74 4.40
C ALA A 70 -13.32 -5.69 3.38
N GLN A 71 -13.65 -5.42 2.11
CA GLN A 71 -12.64 -5.24 1.06
C GLN A 71 -11.76 -4.00 1.31
N ALA A 72 -12.35 -2.89 1.76
CA ALA A 72 -11.61 -1.68 2.11
C ALA A 72 -10.62 -1.91 3.27
N VAL A 73 -11.05 -2.60 4.34
CA VAL A 73 -10.19 -2.96 5.48
C VAL A 73 -9.01 -3.83 5.02
N ALA A 74 -9.26 -4.84 4.19
CA ALA A 74 -8.19 -5.69 3.67
C ALA A 74 -7.15 -4.92 2.83
N ILE A 75 -7.56 -3.85 2.13
CA ILE A 75 -6.64 -2.96 1.40
C ILE A 75 -5.80 -2.13 2.38
N LEU A 76 -6.42 -1.61 3.45
CA LEU A 76 -5.71 -0.84 4.48
C LEU A 76 -4.69 -1.69 5.24
N GLU A 77 -5.03 -2.92 5.63
CA GLU A 77 -4.10 -3.84 6.30
C GLU A 77 -2.86 -4.14 5.44
N ARG A 78 -3.03 -4.26 4.11
CA ARG A 78 -1.92 -4.46 3.18
C ARG A 78 -1.04 -3.23 3.04
N LEU A 79 -1.63 -2.04 3.07
CA LEU A 79 -0.89 -0.77 3.07
C LEU A 79 -0.07 -0.61 4.37
N ASP A 80 -0.68 -0.88 5.52
CA ASP A 80 -0.01 -0.83 6.82
C ASP A 80 1.16 -1.82 6.92
N ALA A 81 1.01 -3.04 6.36
CA ALA A 81 2.09 -4.02 6.31
C ALA A 81 3.30 -3.56 5.46
N LEU A 82 3.05 -2.84 4.36
CA LEU A 82 4.09 -2.24 3.54
C LEU A 82 4.77 -1.07 4.24
N GLU A 83 4.00 -0.24 4.95
CA GLU A 83 4.52 0.91 5.71
C GLU A 83 5.35 0.46 6.92
N GLY A 84 4.89 -0.57 7.64
CA GLY A 84 5.61 -1.21 8.74
C GLY A 84 6.91 -1.89 8.29
N SER A 85 6.98 -2.39 7.05
CA SER A 85 8.20 -2.96 6.46
C SER A 85 9.23 -1.88 6.07
N ARG A 86 8.78 -0.65 5.80
CA ARG A 86 9.63 0.50 5.45
C ARG A 86 10.22 1.18 6.69
N ARG A 87 9.52 1.12 7.83
CA ARG A 87 10.02 1.63 9.11
C ARG A 87 10.95 0.58 9.72
N PRO A 88 12.28 0.82 9.83
CA PRO A 88 13.13 -0.10 10.57
C PRO A 88 12.55 -0.25 11.98
N PRO A 89 12.59 -1.46 12.59
CA PRO A 89 12.08 -1.65 13.94
C PRO A 89 12.75 -0.58 14.80
N ALA A 90 11.94 0.35 15.32
CA ALA A 90 12.42 1.24 16.35
C ALA A 90 12.84 0.29 17.45
N THR A 91 14.15 0.13 17.64
CA THR A 91 14.69 -0.51 18.82
C THR A 91 14.10 0.30 19.95
N LEU A 92 13.06 -0.26 20.58
CA LEU A 92 12.52 0.22 21.83
C LEU A 92 13.63 -0.01 22.83
N ASP A 93 14.55 0.96 22.85
CA ASP A 93 15.53 1.17 23.88
C ASP A 93 14.71 1.49 25.12
N ARG A 94 14.52 0.44 25.92
CA ARG A 94 13.81 0.49 27.18
C ARG A 94 14.90 0.61 28.25
N PRO A 95 14.95 1.67 29.06
CA PRO A 95 15.81 1.71 30.23
C PRO A 95 15.35 0.67 31.27
#